data_AF-A0AAU9CCJ9-F1
#
_entry.id   AF-A0AAU9CCJ9-F1
#
_cell.length_a   1.000
_cell.length_b   1.000
_cell.length_c   1.000
_cell.angle_alpha   90.00
_cell.angle_beta   90.00
_cell.angle_gamma   90.00
#
_symmetry.space_group_name_H-M   'P 1'
#
loop_
_entity.id
_entity.type
_entity.pdbx_description
1 polymer ?
#
loop_
_entity_poly.entity_id
_entity_poly.type
_entity_poly.pdbx_seq_one_letter_code
_entity_poly.pdbx_strand_id
1 'polypeptide(L)'
;MSEVHSIASAVAAFQKHFARDVTFGARAYTAEELELLDRIEGMSQPKLEAENLASALKALWNAVQSGELDEEDLANTIWLLHEHARLVADAINAAFGAAILRYEARLAAEEQKAAAPEAEA
;
A
#
# COMPACT_ATOMS: atom_id res chain seq x y z
N MET A 1 12.88 11.86 -9.60
CA MET A 1 11.60 12.57 -9.35
C MET A 1 10.65 11.58 -8.68
N SER A 2 9.91 11.98 -7.64
CA SER A 2 9.16 11.06 -6.76
C SER A 2 8.11 10.25 -7.53
N GLU A 3 8.35 8.94 -7.71
CA GLU A 3 7.41 8.00 -8.36
C GLU A 3 6.14 7.76 -7.54
N VAL A 4 6.10 8.21 -6.28
CA VAL A 4 5.02 7.94 -5.33
C VAL A 4 4.38 9.25 -4.89
N HIS A 5 3.16 9.52 -5.36
CA HIS A 5 2.40 10.74 -5.07
C HIS A 5 0.88 10.49 -4.92
N SER A 6 0.44 9.24 -5.04
CA SER A 6 -0.94 8.78 -4.89
C SER A 6 -0.97 7.31 -4.50
N ILE A 7 -2.10 6.83 -3.97
CA ILE A 7 -2.29 5.42 -3.63
C ILE A 7 -1.97 4.49 -4.81
N ALA A 8 -2.50 4.81 -5.99
CA ALA A 8 -2.24 4.01 -7.19
C ALA A 8 -0.74 3.94 -7.53
N SER A 9 -0.01 5.05 -7.39
CA SER A 9 1.43 5.07 -7.65
C SER A 9 2.24 4.31 -6.59
N ALA A 10 1.83 4.31 -5.32
CA ALA A 10 2.46 3.48 -4.29
C ALA A 10 2.24 2.00 -4.55
N VAL A 11 1.00 1.60 -4.86
CA VAL A 11 0.67 0.20 -5.18
C VAL A 11 1.49 -0.25 -6.38
N ALA A 12 1.55 0.55 -7.44
CA ALA A 12 2.33 0.24 -8.64
C ALA A 12 3.83 0.14 -8.34
N ALA A 13 4.39 1.09 -7.57
CA ALA A 13 5.79 1.06 -7.17
C ALA A 13 6.11 -0.19 -6.34
N PHE A 14 5.27 -0.53 -5.37
CA PHE A 14 5.43 -1.72 -4.55
C PHE A 14 5.40 -3.00 -5.39
N GLN A 15 4.40 -3.14 -6.25
CA GLN A 15 4.25 -4.31 -7.12
C GLN A 15 5.44 -4.48 -8.07
N LYS A 16 5.92 -3.36 -8.64
CA LYS A 16 7.03 -3.36 -9.61
C LYS A 16 8.37 -3.70 -8.96
N HIS A 17 8.63 -3.19 -7.76
CA HIS A 17 9.97 -3.25 -7.16
C HIS A 17 10.13 -4.30 -6.06
N PHE A 18 9.06 -4.63 -5.33
CA PHE A 18 9.17 -5.33 -4.04
C PHE A 18 8.25 -6.55 -3.88
N ALA A 19 7.24 -6.75 -4.74
CA ALA A 19 6.30 -7.88 -4.59
C ALA A 19 6.97 -9.26 -4.55
N ARG A 20 8.09 -9.41 -5.26
CA ARG A 20 8.87 -10.66 -5.23
C ARG A 20 9.60 -10.85 -3.91
N ASP A 21 10.10 -9.79 -3.30
CA ASP A 21 10.89 -9.86 -2.08
C ASP A 21 10.03 -10.32 -0.89
N VAL A 22 8.74 -9.94 -0.86
CA VAL A 22 7.76 -10.48 0.12
C VAL A 22 7.54 -11.99 -0.06
N THR A 23 7.62 -12.49 -1.29
CA THR A 23 7.28 -13.90 -1.61
C THR A 23 8.48 -14.82 -1.48
N PHE A 24 9.68 -14.33 -1.80
CA PHE A 24 10.90 -15.14 -1.93
C PHE A 24 11.99 -14.79 -0.91
N GLY A 25 11.72 -13.84 -0.01
CA GLY A 25 12.61 -13.41 1.06
C GLY A 25 13.38 -12.13 0.71
N ALA A 26 13.66 -11.32 1.73
CA ALA A 26 14.35 -10.04 1.55
C ALA A 26 15.80 -10.20 1.11
N ARG A 27 16.22 -9.26 0.26
CA ARG A 27 17.60 -9.06 -0.19
C ARG A 27 18.17 -7.77 0.40
N ALA A 28 19.45 -7.51 0.15
CA ALA A 28 20.01 -6.19 0.39
C ALA A 28 19.33 -5.15 -0.53
N TYR A 29 18.85 -4.06 0.07
CA TYR A 29 18.22 -2.94 -0.62
C TYR A 29 19.20 -1.80 -0.80
N THR A 30 19.08 -1.10 -1.93
CA THR A 30 19.79 0.16 -2.17
C THR A 30 19.20 1.30 -1.33
N ALA A 31 19.94 2.39 -1.17
CA ALA A 31 19.44 3.58 -0.46
C ALA A 31 18.16 4.15 -1.10
N GLU A 32 18.08 4.13 -2.43
CA GLU A 32 16.90 4.58 -3.19
C GLU A 32 15.69 3.68 -2.96
N GLU A 33 15.89 2.37 -2.88
CA GLU A 33 14.83 1.41 -2.58
C GLU A 33 14.32 1.54 -1.14
N LEU A 34 15.21 1.80 -0.18
CA LEU A 34 14.83 2.07 1.20
C LEU A 34 14.01 3.36 1.31
N GLU A 35 14.40 4.42 0.60
CA GLU A 35 13.63 5.66 0.55
C GLU A 35 12.26 5.44 -0.11
N LEU A 36 12.19 4.60 -1.14
CA LEU A 36 10.93 4.24 -1.79
C LEU A 36 10.01 3.45 -0.85
N LEU A 37 10.55 2.48 -0.09
CA LEU A 37 9.81 1.76 0.95
C LEU A 37 9.27 2.72 2.03
N ASP A 38 10.11 3.63 2.53
CA ASP A 38 9.70 4.64 3.52
C ASP A 38 8.56 5.53 2.98
N ARG A 39 8.60 5.90 1.70
CA ARG A 39 7.52 6.68 1.05
C ARG A 39 6.23 5.88 0.86
N ILE A 40 6.32 4.60 0.52
CA ILE A 40 5.15 3.71 0.37
C ILE A 40 4.50 3.47 1.74
N GLU A 41 5.31 3.17 2.77
CA GLU A 41 4.85 3.00 4.16
C GLU A 41 4.22 4.29 4.69
N GLY A 42 4.88 5.42 4.48
CA GLY A 42 4.44 6.74 4.94
C GLY A 42 3.18 7.28 4.25
N MET A 43 2.66 6.58 3.23
CA MET A 43 1.44 7.00 2.55
C MET A 43 0.20 6.69 3.40
N SER A 44 -0.16 7.65 4.25
CA SER A 44 -1.19 7.51 5.28
C SER A 44 -2.63 7.70 4.79
N GLN A 45 -3.06 7.00 3.75
CA GLN A 45 -4.43 7.17 3.22
C GLN A 45 -5.35 5.94 3.17
N PRO A 46 -4.94 4.68 3.41
CA PRO A 46 -5.89 3.58 3.34
C PRO A 46 -7.05 3.68 4.33
N LYS A 47 -6.80 4.20 5.54
CA LYS A 47 -7.84 4.46 6.53
C LYS A 47 -8.86 5.51 6.05
N LEU A 48 -8.36 6.65 5.55
CA LEU A 48 -9.22 7.73 5.05
C LEU A 48 -10.06 7.24 3.86
N GLU A 49 -9.46 6.48 2.95
CA GLU A 49 -10.20 5.90 1.82
C GLU A 49 -11.23 4.84 2.23
N ALA A 50 -10.95 4.06 3.28
CA ALA A 50 -11.95 3.15 3.84
C ALA A 50 -13.14 3.92 4.46
N GLU A 51 -12.88 5.05 5.13
CA GLU A 51 -13.93 5.94 5.65
C GLU A 51 -14.74 6.60 4.51
N ASN A 52 -14.09 7.00 3.42
CA ASN A 52 -14.74 7.50 2.20
C ASN A 52 -15.62 6.44 1.56
N LEU A 53 -15.12 5.19 1.43
CA LEU A 53 -15.89 4.07 0.90
C LEU A 53 -17.12 3.76 1.74
N ALA A 54 -17.00 3.78 3.07
CA ALA A 54 -18.13 3.59 3.98
C ALA A 54 -19.18 4.70 3.81
N SER A 55 -18.74 5.95 3.66
CA SER A 55 -19.62 7.08 3.38
C SER A 55 -20.34 6.94 2.04
N ALA A 56 -19.64 6.49 1.00
CA ALA A 56 -20.19 6.28 -0.33
C ALA A 56 -21.22 5.14 -0.36
N LEU A 57 -20.96 4.03 0.34
CA LEU A 57 -21.92 2.92 0.50
C LEU A 57 -23.21 3.38 1.20
N LYS A 58 -23.10 4.24 2.21
CA LYS A 58 -24.25 4.84 2.88
C LYS A 58 -25.06 5.75 1.94
N ALA A 59 -24.39 6.53 1.11
CA ALA A 59 -25.04 7.38 0.11
C ALA A 59 -25.80 6.53 -0.93
N LEU A 60 -25.16 5.48 -1.45
CA LEU A 60 -25.79 4.52 -2.37
C LEU A 60 -27.03 3.88 -1.74
N TRP A 61 -26.94 3.42 -0.49
CA TRP A 61 -28.07 2.84 0.23
C TRP A 61 -29.27 3.80 0.26
N ASN A 62 -29.04 5.07 0.61
CA ASN A 62 -30.11 6.07 0.67
C ASN A 62 -30.75 6.30 -0.71
N ALA A 63 -29.95 6.41 -1.77
CA ALA A 63 -30.43 6.63 -3.13
C ALA A 63 -31.25 5.43 -3.67
N VAL A 64 -30.87 4.21 -3.31
CA VAL A 64 -31.67 3.00 -3.60
C VAL A 64 -32.99 3.03 -2.84
N GLN A 65 -32.98 3.40 -1.56
CA GLN A 65 -34.20 3.46 -0.75
C GLN A 65 -35.18 4.55 -1.21
N SER A 66 -34.69 5.67 -1.75
CA SER A 66 -35.54 6.73 -2.29
C SER A 66 -36.03 6.47 -3.72
N GLY A 67 -35.52 5.42 -4.39
CA GLY A 67 -35.86 5.11 -5.78
C GLY A 67 -35.27 6.11 -6.78
N GLU A 68 -34.22 6.84 -6.38
CA GLU A 68 -33.53 7.82 -7.23
C GLU A 68 -32.56 7.19 -8.24
N LEU A 69 -32.27 5.90 -8.08
CA LEU A 69 -31.38 5.12 -8.95
C LEU A 69 -32.18 4.07 -9.72
N ASP A 70 -31.95 3.99 -11.03
CA ASP A 70 -32.37 2.83 -11.81
C ASP A 70 -31.39 1.65 -11.62
N GLU A 71 -31.76 0.49 -12.16
CA GLU A 71 -30.98 -0.74 -11.99
C GLU A 71 -29.60 -0.68 -12.67
N GLU A 72 -29.47 0.05 -13.78
CA GLU A 72 -28.21 0.15 -14.51
C GLU A 72 -27.21 1.04 -13.76
N ASP A 73 -27.67 2.20 -13.28
CA ASP A 73 -26.87 3.11 -12.46
C ASP A 73 -26.49 2.47 -11.12
N LEU A 74 -27.38 1.68 -10.52
CA LEU A 74 -27.07 0.89 -9.33
C LEU A 74 -25.94 -0.11 -9.59
N ALA A 75 -26.04 -0.90 -10.68
CA ALA A 75 -25.02 -1.89 -11.02
C ALA A 75 -23.66 -1.25 -11.30
N ASN A 76 -23.64 -0.14 -12.05
CA ASN A 76 -22.42 0.63 -12.34
C ASN A 76 -21.80 1.21 -11.06
N THR A 77 -22.61 1.75 -10.16
CA THR A 77 -22.13 2.32 -8.90
C THR A 77 -21.55 1.25 -7.98
N ILE A 78 -22.19 0.08 -7.88
CA ILE A 78 -21.67 -1.06 -7.10
C ILE A 78 -20.31 -1.50 -7.66
N TRP A 79 -20.17 -1.59 -8.98
CA TRP A 79 -18.91 -1.94 -9.62
C TRP A 79 -17.78 -0.93 -9.32
N LEU A 80 -18.07 0.37 -9.38
CA LEU A 80 -17.10 1.42 -9.04
C LEU A 80 -16.67 1.36 -7.56
N LEU A 81 -17.62 1.13 -6.65
CA LEU A 81 -17.32 0.97 -5.22
C LEU A 81 -16.46 -0.28 -4.97
N HIS A 82 -16.68 -1.35 -5.73
CA HIS A 82 -15.83 -2.55 -5.68
C HIS A 82 -14.39 -2.24 -6.12
N GLU A 83 -14.19 -1.54 -7.24
CA GLU A 83 -12.85 -1.15 -7.70
C GLU A 83 -12.15 -0.23 -6.69
N HIS A 84 -12.87 0.70 -6.07
CA HIS A 84 -12.34 1.53 -5.00
C HIS A 84 -11.92 0.69 -3.79
N ALA A 85 -12.79 -0.24 -3.34
CA ALA A 85 -12.49 -1.14 -2.24
C ALA A 85 -11.24 -2.00 -2.51
N ARG A 86 -11.10 -2.51 -3.74
CA ARG A 86 -9.93 -3.28 -4.17
C ARG A 86 -8.66 -2.44 -4.12
N LEU A 87 -8.70 -1.21 -4.63
CA LEU A 87 -7.56 -0.29 -4.56
C LEU A 87 -7.13 -0.01 -3.11
N VAL A 88 -8.09 0.18 -2.20
CA VAL A 88 -7.81 0.36 -0.77
C VAL A 88 -7.13 -0.87 -0.18
N ALA A 89 -7.64 -2.07 -0.49
CA ALA A 89 -7.01 -3.31 -0.03
C ALA A 89 -5.57 -3.47 -0.56
N ASP A 90 -5.34 -3.18 -1.84
CA ASP A 90 -4.02 -3.22 -2.46
C ASP A 90 -3.07 -2.20 -1.81
N ALA A 91 -3.57 -1.02 -1.45
CA ALA A 91 -2.82 0.01 -0.75
C ALA A 91 -2.39 -0.43 0.66
N ILE A 92 -3.31 -1.06 1.39
CA ILE A 92 -3.03 -1.64 2.72
C ILE A 92 -1.92 -2.69 2.59
N ASN A 93 -2.03 -3.60 1.62
CA ASN A 93 -1.03 -4.64 1.39
C ASN A 93 0.34 -4.06 1.04
N ALA A 94 0.38 -3.04 0.18
CA ALA A 94 1.63 -2.37 -0.19
C ALA A 94 2.28 -1.68 1.02
N ALA A 95 1.51 -0.98 1.85
CA ALA A 95 2.01 -0.31 3.05
C ALA A 95 2.55 -1.31 4.08
N PHE A 96 1.81 -2.39 4.37
CA PHE A 96 2.28 -3.44 5.28
C PHE A 96 3.49 -4.18 4.74
N GLY A 97 3.49 -4.52 3.45
CA GLY A 97 4.62 -5.16 2.80
C GLY A 97 5.87 -4.28 2.87
N ALA A 98 5.73 -2.97 2.64
CA ALA A 98 6.85 -2.04 2.74
C ALA A 98 7.43 -1.98 4.16
N ALA A 99 6.57 -1.91 5.18
CA ALA A 99 6.99 -1.90 6.59
C ALA A 99 7.76 -3.18 6.98
N ILE A 100 7.29 -4.36 6.51
CA ILE A 100 7.98 -5.64 6.75
C ILE A 100 9.37 -5.63 6.14
N LEU A 101 9.48 -5.32 4.85
CA LEU A 101 10.77 -5.32 4.15
C LEU A 101 11.72 -4.28 4.74
N ARG A 102 11.20 -3.15 5.20
CA ARG A 102 11.98 -2.10 5.86
C ARG A 102 12.55 -2.57 7.20
N TYR A 103 11.74 -3.28 7.97
CA TYR A 103 12.15 -3.88 9.23
C TYR A 103 13.22 -4.96 9.03
N GLU A 104 13.04 -5.85 8.06
CA GLU A 104 14.02 -6.89 7.71
C GLU A 104 15.36 -6.29 7.24
N ALA A 105 15.31 -5.25 6.41
CA ALA A 105 16.51 -4.53 5.98
C ALA A 105 17.28 -3.92 7.16
N ARG A 106 16.57 -3.43 8.18
CA ARG A 106 17.19 -2.89 9.40
C ARG A 106 17.88 -3.98 10.21
N LEU A 107 17.23 -5.13 10.41
CA LEU A 107 17.83 -6.27 11.10
C LEU A 107 19.11 -6.74 10.42
N ALA A 108 19.08 -6.91 9.09
CA ALA A 108 20.26 -7.32 8.33
C ALA A 108 21.44 -6.32 8.48
N ALA A 109 21.14 -5.01 8.52
CA ALA A 109 22.17 -3.98 8.74
C ALA A 109 22.75 -4.00 10.17
N GLU A 110 21.93 -4.31 11.17
CA GLU A 110 22.36 -4.46 12.57
C GLU A 110 23.25 -5.70 12.75
N GLU A 111 22.88 -6.83 12.13
CA GLU A 111 23.67 -8.07 12.14
C GLU A 111 25.04 -7.87 11.47
N GLN A 112 25.09 -7.19 10.32
CA GLN A 112 26.37 -6.90 9.64
C GLN A 112 27.29 -6.01 10.47
N LYS A 113 26.74 -5.01 11.16
CA LYS A 113 27.53 -4.14 12.06
C LYS A 113 28.04 -4.92 13.28
N ALA A 114 27.23 -5.82 13.83
CA ALA A 114 27.61 -6.66 14.96
C ALA A 114 28.68 -7.72 14.59
N ALA A 115 28.76 -8.11 13.31
CA ALA A 115 29.77 -9.05 12.80
C ALA A 115 31.11 -8.38 12.41
N ALA A 116 31.18 -7.04 12.39
CA ALA A 116 32.37 -6.27 12.02
C ALA A 116 33.40 -5.90 13.13
N PRO A 117 33.25 -6.21 14.45
CA PRO A 117 34.25 -5.80 15.43
C PRO A 117 35.33 -6.87 15.58
N GLU A 118 36.45 -6.70 14.86
CA GLU A 118 37.84 -7.10 15.24
C GLU A 118 38.89 -6.92 14.11
N ALA A 119 38.69 -6.02 13.13
CA ALA A 119 39.71 -5.80 12.08
C ALA A 119 40.73 -4.68 12.39
N GLU A 120 40.51 -3.83 13.41
CA GLU A 120 41.43 -2.74 13.76
C GLU A 120 41.49 -2.57 15.28
N ALA A 121 42.42 -3.30 15.92
CA ALA A 121 42.96 -3.01 17.24
C ALA A 121 44.46 -3.34 17.25
#